data_AF-A0A7W0WBE5-F1
#
_entry.id   AF-A0A7W0WBE5-F1
#
_cell.length_a   1.000
_cell.length_b   1.000
_cell.length_c   1.000
_cell.angle_alpha   90.00
_cell.angle_beta   90.00
_cell.angle_gamma   90.00
#
_symmetry.space_group_name_H-M   'P 1'
#
loop_
_entity.id
_entity.type
_entity.pdbx_description
1 polymer ?
#
loop_
_entity_poly.entity_id
_entity_poly.type
_entity_poly.pdbx_seq_one_letter_code
_entity_poly.pdbx_strand_id
1 'polypeptide(L)'
;MPLALEAGTNRAEMRIFSGIRASGDKTLGNYSGGFRQYVATQQQGEAFFCIVDLHTITTAYEPEQLREATLSLAAMLFATGLDPDRSTVFAQSHVPAHAEAAWLLGAVTSFGELR
;
A
#
# COMPACT_ATOMS: atom_id res chain seq x y z
N MET A 1 2.59 42.01 25.98
CA MET A 1 3.42 40.82 25.68
C MET A 1 2.73 40.03 24.58
N PRO A 2 3.25 39.98 23.35
CA PRO A 2 2.68 39.11 22.33
C PRO A 2 3.28 37.70 22.49
N LEU A 3 2.39 36.70 22.55
CA LEU A 3 2.73 35.29 22.39
C LEU A 3 3.25 35.09 20.96
N ALA A 4 4.51 34.67 20.83
CA ALA A 4 5.05 34.19 19.58
C ALA A 4 4.30 32.91 19.20
N LEU A 5 3.58 32.92 18.07
CA LEU A 5 3.31 31.69 17.34
C LEU A 5 4.66 31.16 16.88
N GLU A 6 5.17 30.12 17.54
CA GLU A 6 6.18 29.27 16.93
C GLU A 6 5.52 28.59 15.73
N ALA A 7 5.75 29.17 14.54
CA ALA A 7 5.55 28.48 13.30
C ALA A 7 6.54 27.32 13.25
N GLY A 8 6.18 26.22 13.90
CA GLY A 8 6.84 24.93 13.76
C GLY A 8 6.93 24.65 12.28
N THR A 9 8.16 24.59 11.78
CA THR A 9 8.45 24.32 10.37
C THR A 9 8.06 22.86 10.13
N ASN A 10 6.78 22.63 9.85
CA ASN A 10 6.26 21.32 9.50
C ASN A 10 6.76 20.99 8.09
N ARG A 11 8.03 20.57 7.99
CA ARG A 11 8.47 19.80 6.83
C ARG A 11 7.60 18.56 6.84
N ALA A 12 6.65 18.51 5.91
CA ALA A 12 5.82 17.33 5.72
C ALA A 12 6.75 16.12 5.65
N GLU A 13 6.61 15.21 6.60
CA GLU A 13 7.37 13.96 6.60
C GLU A 13 7.14 13.26 5.25
N MET A 14 8.18 12.63 4.72
CA MET A 14 8.10 11.96 3.43
C MET A 14 7.02 10.87 3.50
N ARG A 15 6.01 10.97 2.65
CA ARG A 15 4.94 9.96 2.55
C ARG A 15 5.25 8.95 1.47
N ILE A 16 5.18 7.67 1.82
CA ILE A 16 5.57 6.57 0.93
C ILE A 16 4.40 5.60 0.81
N PHE A 17 3.98 5.30 -0.41
CA PHE A 17 2.89 4.37 -0.69
C PHE A 17 3.39 3.20 -1.53
N SER A 18 3.16 1.97 -1.06
CA SER A 18 3.53 0.74 -1.76
C SER A 18 2.30 -0.13 -2.00
N GLY A 19 2.00 -0.42 -3.26
CA GLY A 19 0.95 -1.36 -3.66
C GLY A 19 1.53 -2.75 -3.93
N ILE A 20 0.99 -3.78 -3.26
CA ILE A 20 1.53 -5.14 -3.32
C ILE A 20 0.41 -6.11 -3.71
N ARG A 21 0.58 -6.79 -4.85
CA ARG A 21 -0.43 -7.71 -5.38
C ARG A 21 -0.50 -8.99 -4.55
N ALA A 22 -1.70 -9.42 -4.21
CA ALA A 22 -1.96 -10.71 -3.57
C ALA A 22 -1.93 -11.84 -4.62
N SER A 23 -0.74 -12.14 -5.16
CA SER A 23 -0.58 -13.17 -6.20
C SER A 23 0.48 -14.21 -5.85
N GLY A 24 0.18 -15.48 -6.16
CA GLY A 24 1.10 -16.61 -6.16
C GLY A 24 1.75 -16.96 -4.82
N ASP A 25 2.48 -18.07 -4.83
CA ASP A 25 3.32 -18.47 -3.70
C ASP A 25 4.49 -17.51 -3.52
N LYS A 26 4.81 -17.21 -2.26
CA LYS A 26 5.89 -16.29 -1.91
C LYS A 26 7.21 -17.04 -1.85
N THR A 27 8.19 -16.55 -2.60
CA THR A 27 9.51 -17.16 -2.75
C THR A 27 10.59 -16.34 -2.02
N LEU A 28 11.79 -16.92 -1.87
CA LEU A 28 12.97 -16.20 -1.38
C LEU A 28 13.33 -14.98 -2.24
N GLY A 29 12.99 -15.01 -3.53
CA GLY A 29 13.14 -13.86 -4.43
C GLY A 29 12.25 -12.69 -4.01
N ASN A 30 11.00 -12.95 -3.62
CA ASN A 30 10.11 -11.91 -3.11
C ASN A 30 10.62 -11.30 -1.79
N TYR A 31 11.21 -12.12 -0.93
CA TYR A 31 11.82 -11.65 0.31
C TYR A 31 13.02 -10.73 0.05
N SER A 32 13.98 -11.20 -0.76
CA SER A 32 15.22 -10.48 -1.01
C SER A 32 15.01 -9.23 -1.86
N GLY A 33 14.09 -9.29 -2.82
CA GLY A 33 13.81 -8.18 -3.74
C GLY A 33 12.76 -7.19 -3.27
N GLY A 34 11.88 -7.58 -2.33
CA GLY A 34 10.73 -6.76 -1.91
C GLY A 34 10.62 -6.62 -0.39
N PHE A 35 10.30 -7.70 0.32
CA PHE A 35 9.92 -7.61 1.74
C PHE A 35 11.00 -6.98 2.63
N ARG A 36 12.27 -7.33 2.43
CA ARG A 36 13.38 -6.68 3.16
C ARG A 36 13.45 -5.17 2.91
N GLN A 37 13.11 -4.73 1.71
CA GLN A 37 13.14 -3.32 1.35
C GLN A 37 11.96 -2.57 1.99
N TYR A 38 10.78 -3.17 2.04
CA TYR A 38 9.61 -2.57 2.71
C TYR A 38 9.88 -2.27 4.18
N VAL A 39 10.58 -3.17 4.86
CA VAL A 39 11.01 -2.97 6.25
C VAL A 39 11.97 -1.79 6.38
N ALA A 40 12.85 -1.56 5.42
CA ALA A 40 13.74 -0.39 5.40
C ALA A 40 12.98 0.90 5.05
N THR A 41 11.96 0.82 4.20
CA THR A 41 11.13 1.97 3.79
C THR A 41 10.39 2.60 4.98
N GLN A 42 9.91 1.81 5.96
CA GLN A 42 9.25 2.35 7.16
C GLN A 42 10.16 3.25 8.04
N GLN A 43 11.47 3.26 7.78
CA GLN A 43 12.43 4.13 8.47
C GLN A 43 12.57 5.51 7.82
N GLN A 44 12.04 5.70 6.61
CA GLN A 44 12.29 6.89 5.78
C GLN A 44 11.19 7.95 5.91
N GLY A 45 10.04 7.59 6.48
CA GLY A 45 8.90 8.49 6.70
C GLY A 45 7.61 7.74 6.96
N GLU A 46 6.47 8.41 6.73
CA GLU A 46 5.13 7.84 6.91
C GLU A 46 4.81 6.87 5.76
N ALA A 47 4.81 5.58 6.05
CA ALA A 47 4.68 4.53 5.04
C ALA A 47 3.31 3.84 5.06
N PHE A 48 2.76 3.60 3.86
CA PHE A 48 1.49 2.93 3.60
C PHE A 48 1.73 1.71 2.71
N PHE A 49 1.33 0.53 3.18
CA PHE A 49 1.43 -0.74 2.46
C PHE A 49 0.02 -1.25 2.14
N CYS A 50 -0.36 -1.11 0.88
CA CYS A 50 -1.66 -1.46 0.37
C CYS A 50 -1.61 -2.81 -0.34
N ILE A 51 -2.32 -3.80 0.19
CA ILE A 51 -2.53 -5.08 -0.49
C ILE A 51 -3.59 -4.86 -1.57
N VAL A 52 -3.17 -4.86 -2.83
CA VAL A 52 -4.01 -4.45 -3.98
C VAL A 52 -4.86 -5.60 -4.51
N ASP A 53 -5.81 -6.05 -3.70
CA ASP A 53 -6.79 -7.08 -4.07
C ASP A 53 -7.72 -6.66 -5.22
N LEU A 54 -8.13 -5.39 -5.30
CA LEU A 54 -8.91 -4.88 -6.45
C LEU A 54 -8.10 -4.88 -7.76
N HIS A 55 -6.78 -4.72 -7.70
CA HIS A 55 -5.94 -4.90 -8.89
C HIS A 55 -5.77 -6.37 -9.28
N THR A 56 -6.02 -7.29 -8.35
CA THR A 56 -5.86 -8.74 -8.59
C THR A 56 -7.04 -9.28 -9.42
N ILE A 57 -8.25 -8.78 -9.20
CA ILE A 57 -9.47 -9.21 -9.90
C ILE A 57 -9.56 -8.80 -11.38
N THR A 58 -8.60 -8.02 -11.89
CA THR A 58 -8.53 -7.64 -13.32
C THR A 58 -7.98 -8.76 -14.21
N THR A 59 -7.51 -9.84 -13.60
CA THR A 59 -7.08 -11.09 -14.24
C THR A 59 -7.89 -12.26 -13.66
N ALA A 60 -7.85 -13.44 -14.29
CA ALA A 60 -8.54 -14.63 -13.75
C ALA A 60 -8.08 -14.95 -12.32
N TYR A 61 -9.03 -15.22 -11.42
CA TYR A 61 -8.78 -15.49 -10.01
C TYR A 61 -9.87 -16.40 -9.43
N GLU A 62 -9.53 -17.14 -8.36
CA GLU A 62 -10.50 -17.87 -7.55
C GLU A 62 -10.79 -17.08 -6.25
N PRO A 63 -12.07 -16.81 -5.90
CA PRO A 63 -12.41 -15.95 -4.76
C PRO A 63 -11.82 -16.43 -3.42
N GLU A 64 -11.90 -17.74 -3.15
CA GLU A 64 -11.36 -18.32 -1.92
C GLU A 64 -9.84 -18.18 -1.85
N GLN A 65 -9.14 -18.44 -2.97
CA GLN A 65 -7.70 -18.29 -3.06
C GLN A 65 -7.26 -16.83 -2.91
N LEU A 66 -8.01 -15.86 -3.45
CA LEU A 66 -7.71 -14.44 -3.28
C LEU A 66 -7.80 -14.02 -1.81
N ARG A 67 -8.84 -14.48 -1.10
CA ARG A 67 -8.99 -14.22 0.34
C ARG A 67 -7.79 -14.75 1.11
N GLU A 68 -7.40 -16.00 0.87
CA GLU A 68 -6.25 -16.62 1.53
C GLU A 68 -4.94 -15.92 1.16
N ALA A 69 -4.73 -15.58 -0.10
CA ALA A 69 -3.54 -14.88 -0.58
C ALA A 69 -3.37 -13.49 0.04
N THR A 70 -4.47 -12.74 0.21
CA THR A 70 -4.47 -11.42 0.87
C THR A 70 -4.05 -11.55 2.34
N LEU A 71 -4.64 -12.50 3.07
CA LEU A 71 -4.29 -12.75 4.48
C LEU A 71 -2.86 -13.26 4.63
N SER A 72 -2.43 -14.18 3.77
CA SER A 72 -1.07 -14.73 3.75
C SER A 72 -0.03 -13.65 3.46
N LEU A 73 -0.31 -12.74 2.53
CA LEU A 73 0.55 -11.60 2.25
C LEU A 73 0.63 -10.63 3.43
N ALA A 74 -0.49 -10.30 4.07
CA ALA A 74 -0.49 -9.49 5.28
C ALA A 74 0.38 -10.12 6.38
N ALA A 75 0.17 -11.42 6.65
CA ALA A 75 0.97 -12.17 7.61
C ALA A 75 2.46 -12.14 7.27
N MET A 76 2.82 -12.27 5.99
CA MET A 76 4.22 -12.23 5.56
C MET A 76 4.86 -10.86 5.73
N LEU A 77 4.12 -9.76 5.47
CA LEU A 77 4.62 -8.41 5.72
C LEU A 77 4.97 -8.22 7.19
N PHE A 78 4.09 -8.61 8.11
CA PHE A 78 4.37 -8.52 9.54
C PHE A 78 5.51 -9.47 9.96
N ALA A 79 5.48 -10.72 9.51
CA ALA A 79 6.49 -11.73 9.86
C ALA A 79 7.91 -11.35 9.40
N THR A 80 8.03 -10.55 8.34
CA THR A 80 9.33 -10.09 7.81
C THR A 80 9.84 -8.82 8.50
N GLY A 81 9.07 -8.22 9.42
CA GLY A 81 9.51 -7.11 10.27
C GLY A 81 8.82 -5.77 9.97
N LEU A 82 7.70 -5.78 9.26
CA LEU A 82 6.88 -4.58 9.13
C LEU A 82 6.12 -4.32 10.43
N ASP A 83 6.26 -3.13 11.00
CA ASP A 83 5.64 -2.77 12.27
C ASP A 83 4.34 -1.96 12.04
N PRO A 84 3.16 -2.47 12.46
CA PRO A 84 1.88 -1.78 12.28
C PRO A 84 1.76 -0.48 13.08
N ASP A 85 2.56 -0.29 14.14
CA ASP A 85 2.56 0.96 14.91
C ASP A 85 3.33 2.07 14.19
N ARG A 86 4.10 1.71 13.15
CA ARG A 86 4.95 2.61 12.37
C ARG A 86 4.51 2.79 10.93
N SER A 87 3.63 1.92 10.44
CA SER A 87 3.20 1.92 9.05
C SER A 87 1.76 1.48 8.94
N THR A 88 1.02 2.09 8.03
CA THR A 88 -0.37 1.70 7.77
C THR A 88 -0.39 0.54 6.79
N VAL A 89 -0.90 -0.62 7.21
CA VAL A 89 -1.08 -1.80 6.35
C VAL A 89 -2.56 -2.08 6.19
N PHE A 90 -3.03 -2.23 4.95
CA PHE A 90 -4.45 -2.44 4.69
C PHE A 90 -4.71 -3.16 3.35
N ALA A 91 -5.88 -3.77 3.22
CA ALA A 91 -6.38 -4.30 1.94
C ALA A 91 -7.13 -3.20 1.17
N GLN A 92 -6.85 -3.06 -0.12
CA GLN A 92 -7.39 -1.99 -0.97
C GLN A 92 -8.93 -1.98 -0.96
N SER A 93 -9.56 -3.15 -1.05
CA SER A 93 -11.02 -3.29 -1.02
C SER A 93 -11.69 -2.84 0.29
N HIS A 94 -10.95 -2.76 1.40
CA HIS A 94 -11.49 -2.32 2.68
C HIS A 94 -11.58 -0.78 2.81
N VAL A 95 -11.06 -0.04 1.83
CA VAL A 95 -11.04 1.43 1.81
C VAL A 95 -11.79 1.93 0.57
N PRO A 96 -13.12 2.20 0.67
CA PRO A 96 -13.97 2.56 -0.47
C PRO A 96 -13.47 3.75 -1.30
N ALA A 97 -12.75 4.68 -0.65
CA ALA A 97 -12.15 5.84 -1.28
C ALA A 97 -11.26 5.50 -2.48
N HIS A 98 -10.66 4.30 -2.56
CA HIS A 98 -9.89 3.89 -3.74
C HIS A 98 -10.77 3.74 -4.98
N ALA A 99 -11.94 3.10 -4.86
CA ALA A 99 -12.85 2.91 -5.99
C ALA A 99 -13.51 4.24 -6.39
N GLU A 100 -13.88 5.07 -5.41
CA GLU A 100 -14.44 6.40 -5.63
C GLU A 100 -13.44 7.33 -6.33
N ALA A 101 -12.19 7.34 -5.87
CA ALA A 101 -11.13 8.12 -6.51
C ALA A 101 -10.83 7.62 -7.93
N ALA A 102 -10.83 6.30 -8.16
CA ALA A 102 -10.64 5.75 -9.50
C ALA A 102 -11.73 6.22 -10.49
N TRP A 103 -12.99 6.34 -10.05
CA TRP A 103 -14.08 6.89 -10.86
C TRP A 103 -13.82 8.37 -11.22
N LEU A 104 -13.50 9.20 -10.21
CA LEU A 104 -13.24 10.63 -10.43
C LEU A 104 -12.01 10.87 -11.31
N LEU A 105 -10.92 10.11 -11.10
CA LEU A 105 -9.70 10.21 -11.89
C LEU A 105 -9.90 9.70 -13.32
N GLY A 106 -10.72 8.65 -13.50
CA GLY A 106 -11.08 8.18 -14.83
C GLY A 106 -11.81 9.23 -15.66
N ALA A 107 -12.60 10.13 -15.03
CA ALA A 107 -13.31 11.20 -15.72
C ALA A 107 -12.40 12.32 -16.26
N VAL A 108 -11.16 12.42 -15.77
CA VAL A 108 -10.17 13.42 -16.21
C VAL A 108 -8.96 12.81 -16.93
N THR A 109 -8.88 11.48 -17.01
CA THR A 109 -7.83 10.77 -17.74
C THR A 109 -8.28 10.55 -19.19
N SER A 110 -7.47 10.98 -20.15
CA SER A 110 -7.80 10.78 -21.56
C SER A 110 -7.65 9.32 -21.97
N PHE A 111 -8.39 8.88 -22.98
CA PHE A 111 -8.23 7.52 -23.54
C PHE A 111 -6.81 7.27 -24.05
N GLY A 112 -6.11 8.31 -24.53
CA GLY A 112 -4.74 8.18 -25.02
C GLY A 112 -3.72 7.85 -23.93
N GLU A 113 -3.95 8.30 -22.69
CA GLU A 113 -3.08 8.02 -21.54
C GLU A 113 -3.31 6.62 -20.95
N LEU A 114 -4.48 6.03 -21.19
CA LEU A 114 -4.84 4.69 -20.72
C LEU A 114 -4.35 3.55 -21.62
N ARG A 115 -3.89 3.87 -22.84
CA ARG A 115 -3.67 2.90 -23.91
C ARG A 115 -2.22 2.42 -24.03
#